data_AF-A0A7L0UQV8-F1
#
_entry.id   AF-A0A7L0UQV8-F1
#
_cell.length_a   1.000
_cell.length_b   1.000
_cell.length_c   1.000
_cell.angle_alpha   90.00
_cell.angle_beta   90.00
_cell.angle_gamma   90.00
#
_symmetry.space_group_name_H-M   'P 1'
#
loop_
_entity.id
_entity.type
_entity.pdbx_description
1 polymer ?
#
loop_
_entity_poly.entity_id
_entity_poly.type
_entity_poly.pdbx_seq_one_letter_code
_entity_poly.pdbx_strand_id
1 'polypeptide(L)' 'RALARLVTEQAARTGGRFSLGLSGGSLVEMLARDLPPAAGPSAAPERWLVALCDERLVPLDHPESNTGAYQVS' A
#
# COMPACT_ATOMS: atom_id res chain seq x y z
N ARG A 1 -12.05 2.98 -0.99
CA ARG A 1 -11.87 4.14 -1.91
C ARG A 1 -11.47 5.44 -1.21
N ALA A 2 -12.10 5.84 -0.10
CA ALA A 2 -11.70 7.08 0.62
C ALA A 2 -10.23 7.06 1.09
N LEU A 3 -9.76 5.90 1.59
CA LEU A 3 -8.37 5.71 1.99
C LEU A 3 -7.39 5.89 0.83
N ALA A 4 -7.67 5.28 -0.33
CA ALA A 4 -6.84 5.43 -1.52
C ALA A 4 -6.73 6.91 -1.97
N ARG A 5 -7.85 7.64 -1.98
CA ARG A 5 -7.83 9.09 -2.25
C ARG A 5 -6.94 9.84 -1.27
N LEU A 6 -7.14 9.62 0.03
CA LEU A 6 -6.33 10.27 1.07
C LEU A 6 -4.82 10.02 0.84
N VAL A 7 -4.42 8.77 0.58
CA VAL A 7 -3.02 8.42 0.32
C VAL A 7 -2.49 9.14 -0.92
N THR A 8 -3.22 9.10 -2.04
CA THR A 8 -2.78 9.74 -3.30
C THR A 8 -2.75 11.27 -3.24
N GLU A 9 -3.67 11.89 -2.50
CA GLU A 9 -3.68 13.33 -2.26
C GLU A 9 -2.50 13.76 -1.38
N GLN A 10 -2.17 12.99 -0.33
CA GLN A 10 -0.98 13.26 0.47
C GLN A 10 0.31 13.09 -0.35
N ALA A 11 0.40 12.04 -1.16
CA ALA A 11 1.56 11.85 -2.03
C ALA A 11 1.72 12.97 -3.07
N ALA A 12 0.62 13.45 -3.65
CA ALA A 12 0.66 14.58 -4.58
C ALA A 12 1.14 15.87 -3.90
N ARG A 13 0.74 16.11 -2.65
CA ARG A 13 1.18 17.29 -1.85
C ARG A 13 2.66 17.27 -1.54
N THR A 14 3.30 16.10 -1.49
CA THR A 14 4.75 15.96 -1.29
C THR A 14 5.53 15.88 -2.60
N GLY A 15 4.89 16.21 -3.73
CA GLY A 15 5.49 16.13 -5.06
C GLY A 15 5.94 14.70 -5.41
N GLY A 16 5.22 13.70 -4.93
CA GLY A 16 5.49 12.28 -5.16
C GLY A 16 6.55 11.65 -4.25
N ARG A 17 7.25 12.43 -3.40
CA ARG A 17 8.15 11.85 -2.38
C ARG A 17 7.32 11.48 -1.17
N PHE A 18 6.84 10.25 -1.14
CA PHE A 18 5.90 9.79 -0.13
C PHE A 18 6.37 8.46 0.47
N SER A 19 6.22 8.32 1.78
CA SER A 19 6.51 7.06 2.48
C SER A 19 5.19 6.49 3.01
N LEU A 20 4.91 5.23 2.66
CA LEU A 20 3.67 4.56 3.03
C LEU A 20 3.98 3.30 3.84
N GLY A 21 3.49 3.27 5.07
CA GLY A 21 3.40 2.06 5.89
C GLY A 21 2.17 1.25 5.52
N LEU A 22 2.36 0.00 5.11
CA LEU A 22 1.31 -0.95 4.83
C LEU A 22 1.04 -1.83 6.06
N SER A 23 -0.23 -1.98 6.41
CA SER A 23 -0.66 -2.83 7.52
C SER A 23 -1.41 -4.05 7.00
N GLY A 24 -1.45 -5.11 7.81
CA GLY A 24 -2.11 -6.36 7.48
C GLY A 24 -3.64 -6.35 7.60
N GLY A 25 -4.20 -7.57 7.63
CA GLY A 25 -5.63 -7.79 7.83
C GLY A 25 -6.51 -7.19 6.73
N SER A 26 -7.65 -6.61 7.11
CA SER A 26 -8.64 -6.09 6.15
C SER A 26 -8.14 -4.90 5.31
N LEU A 27 -7.04 -4.26 5.69
CA LEU A 27 -6.43 -3.18 4.92
C LEU A 27 -5.73 -3.67 3.65
N VAL A 28 -5.26 -4.91 3.62
CA VAL A 28 -4.61 -5.50 2.43
C VAL A 28 -5.57 -5.45 1.24
N GLU A 29 -6.74 -6.06 1.37
CA GLU A 29 -7.75 -6.14 0.32
C GLU A 29 -8.28 -4.75 -0.07
N MET A 30 -8.41 -3.84 0.90
CA MET A 30 -8.89 -2.48 0.64
C MET A 30 -7.87 -1.66 -0.16
N LEU A 31 -6.59 -1.76 0.19
CA LEU A 31 -5.50 -1.01 -0.45
C LEU A 31 -5.11 -1.62 -1.80
N ALA A 32 -4.94 -2.94 -1.88
CA ALA A 32 -4.57 -3.62 -3.13
C ALA A 32 -5.60 -3.37 -4.24
N ARG A 33 -6.89 -3.36 -3.90
CA ARG A 33 -7.97 -3.08 -4.85
C ARG A 33 -8.08 -1.61 -5.25
N ASP A 34 -8.03 -0.70 -4.28
CA ASP A 34 -8.41 0.70 -4.53
C ASP A 34 -7.23 1.64 -4.81
N LEU A 35 -6.02 1.34 -4.32
CA LEU A 35 -4.87 2.23 -4.40
C LEU A 35 -4.23 2.27 -5.80
N PRO A 36 -3.95 1.14 -6.47
CA PRO A 36 -3.37 1.17 -7.82
C PRO A 36 -4.19 1.98 -8.84
N PRO A 37 -5.53 1.83 -8.96
CA PRO A 37 -6.29 2.63 -9.92
C PRO A 37 -6.47 4.10 -9.49
N ALA A 38 -6.28 4.42 -8.20
CA ALA A 38 -6.34 5.81 -7.72
C ALA A 38 -5.02 6.56 -7.90
N ALA A 39 -3.89 5.86 -7.98
CA ALA A 39 -2.55 6.44 -8.08
C ALA A 39 -2.26 6.97 -9.49
N GLY A 40 -2.72 8.20 -9.75
CA GLY A 40 -2.41 8.92 -11.00
C GLY A 40 -1.01 9.53 -11.03
N PRO A 41 -0.62 10.17 -12.16
CA PRO A 41 0.73 10.73 -12.35
C PRO A 41 1.14 11.76 -11.28
N SER A 42 0.20 12.54 -10.74
CA SER A 42 0.48 13.52 -9.68
C SER A 42 0.91 12.87 -8.36
N ALA A 43 0.49 11.64 -8.12
CA ALA A 43 0.85 10.88 -6.93
C ALA A 43 2.25 10.24 -7.08
N ALA A 44 2.72 9.99 -8.33
CA ALA A 44 4.03 9.44 -8.67
C ALA A 44 4.42 8.21 -7.81
N PRO A 45 3.62 7.12 -7.84
CA PRO A 45 3.82 5.93 -7.01
C PRO A 45 5.18 5.26 -7.21
N GLU A 46 5.79 5.40 -8.38
CA GLU A 46 7.15 4.92 -8.68
C GLU A 46 8.24 5.59 -7.84
N ARG A 47 7.92 6.69 -7.16
CA ARG A 47 8.82 7.43 -6.26
C ARG A 47 8.54 7.19 -4.79
N TRP A 48 7.60 6.30 -4.47
CA TRP A 48 7.22 6.02 -3.10
C TRP A 48 8.22 5.10 -2.42
N LEU A 49 8.44 5.32 -1.13
CA LEU A 49 9.00 4.31 -0.24
C LEU A 49 7.83 3.56 0.40
N VAL A 50 7.70 2.26 0.10
CA VAL A 50 6.64 1.43 0.66
C VAL A 50 7.27 0.38 1.57
N ALA A 51 6.78 0.27 2.80
CA ALA A 51 7.24 -0.70 3.78
C ALA A 51 6.07 -1.25 4.58
N LEU A 52 6.19 -2.46 5.11
CA LEU A 52 5.23 -2.97 6.08
C LEU A 52 5.46 -2.29 7.45
N CYS A 53 4.38 -1.97 8.15
CA CYS A 53 4.45 -1.52 9.54
C CYS A 53 4.95 -2.64 10.48
N ASP A 54 4.53 -3.87 10.18
CA ASP A 54 4.88 -5.11 10.87
C ASP A 54 4.74 -6.30 9.91
N GLU A 55 5.42 -7.40 10.22
CA GLU A 55 5.30 -8.66 9.50
C GLU A 55 5.47 -9.84 10.46
N ARG A 56 4.80 -10.94 10.13
CA ARG A 56 4.83 -12.18 10.88
C ARG A 56 6.01 -13.00 10.37
N LEU A 57 6.84 -13.50 11.28
CA LEU A 57 7.99 -14.33 10.92
C LEU A 57 7.53 -15.75 10.52
N VAL A 58 6.99 -15.85 9.31
CA VAL A 58 6.45 -17.07 8.69
C VAL A 58 6.84 -17.12 7.20
N PRO A 59 6.75 -18.30 6.55
CA PRO A 59 6.89 -18.39 5.09
C PRO A 59 5.94 -17.43 4.34
N LEU A 60 6.32 -16.99 3.14
CA LEU A 60 5.53 -16.02 2.35
C LEU A 60 4.16 -16.56 1.92
N ASP A 61 4.04 -17.86 1.69
CA ASP A 61 2.79 -18.53 1.32
C ASP A 61 1.90 -18.85 2.54
N HIS A 62 2.37 -18.53 3.75
CA HIS A 62 1.58 -18.70 4.96
C HIS A 62 0.43 -17.67 5.00
N PRO A 63 -0.80 -18.06 5.40
CA PRO A 63 -1.97 -17.18 5.39
C PRO A 63 -1.85 -15.93 6.28
N GLU A 64 -0.91 -15.94 7.24
CA GLU A 64 -0.62 -14.79 8.11
C GLU A 64 0.48 -13.87 7.58
N SER A 65 1.10 -14.15 6.42
CA SER A 65 2.09 -13.24 5.83
C SER A 65 1.39 -12.01 5.21
N ASN A 66 1.71 -10.82 5.70
CA ASN A 66 1.21 -9.58 5.10
C ASN A 66 1.78 -9.40 3.69
N THR A 67 3.07 -9.68 3.52
CA THR A 67 3.76 -9.67 2.21
C THR A 67 3.10 -10.63 1.24
N GLY A 68 2.86 -11.87 1.67
CA GLY A 68 2.15 -12.88 0.88
C GLY A 68 0.77 -12.40 0.47
N ALA A 69 -0.01 -11.88 1.42
CA ALA A 69 -1.36 -11.38 1.16
C ALA A 69 -1.36 -10.24 0.12
N TYR A 70 -0.42 -9.30 0.18
CA TYR A 70 -0.29 -8.24 -0.82
C TYR A 70 0.13 -8.74 -2.21
N GLN A 71 0.94 -9.80 -2.30
CA GLN A 71 1.42 -10.32 -3.59
C GLN A 71 0.35 -11.05 -4.39
N VAL A 72 -0.64 -11.64 -3.71
CA VAL A 72 -1.73 -12.40 -4.34
C VAL A 72 -3.02 -11.59 -4.49
N SER A 73 -3.06 -10.35 -3.96
CA SER A 73 -4.20 -9.44 -4.03
C SER A 73 -4.24 -8.59 -5.29
#